data_AF-A0A4Y2H720-F1
#
_entry.id   AF-A0A4Y2H720-F1
#
_cell.length_a   1.000
_cell.length_b   1.000
_cell.length_c   1.000
_cell.angle_alpha   90.00
_cell.angle_beta   90.00
_cell.angle_gamma   90.00
#
_symmetry.space_group_name_H-M   'P 1'
#
loop_
_entity.id
_entity.type
_entity.pdbx_description
1 polymer ?
#
loop_
_entity_poly.entity_id
_entity_poly.type
_entity_poly.pdbx_seq_one_letter_code
_entity_poly.pdbx_strand_id
1 'polypeptide(L)'
;VDAIMHSSLPVLKRFILNDENLEIKIKGRGLPPEGGGEVVFRCPIVNTIRPVKCLDPGKIKRIRGYAYSVRVSPAMSSRMVDSAKGLLLKFLPDVYIYTDHYKGKLSGK
;
A
#
# COMPACT_ATOMS: atom_id res chain seq x y z
N VAL A 1 3.92 2.49 5.17
CA VAL A 1 4.27 2.96 3.80
C VAL A 1 3.23 2.50 2.78
N ASP A 2 2.85 1.22 2.77
CA ASP A 2 1.85 0.70 1.82
C ASP A 2 0.49 1.39 1.89
N ALA A 3 0.01 1.70 3.09
CA ALA A 3 -1.24 2.43 3.27
C ALA A 3 -1.20 3.80 2.54
N ILE A 4 -0.08 4.52 2.63
CA ILE A 4 0.09 5.82 1.95
C ILE A 4 0.15 5.59 0.43
N MET A 5 0.90 4.58 -0.02
CA MET A 5 1.06 4.28 -1.44
C MET A 5 -0.27 3.87 -2.11
N HIS A 6 -1.08 3.04 -1.45
CA HIS A 6 -2.30 2.50 -2.06
C HIS A 6 -3.57 3.25 -1.69
N SER A 7 -3.63 3.93 -0.54
CA SER A 7 -4.79 4.73 -0.13
C SER A 7 -4.62 6.21 -0.47
N SER A 8 -3.51 6.82 -0.05
CA SER A 8 -3.34 8.27 -0.15
C SER A 8 -2.97 8.73 -1.55
N LEU A 9 -2.12 8.00 -2.28
CA LEU A 9 -1.73 8.41 -3.65
C LEU A 9 -2.93 8.50 -4.60
N PRO A 10 -3.82 7.50 -4.71
CA PRO A 10 -4.96 7.61 -5.63
C PRO A 10 -5.91 8.76 -5.26
N VAL A 11 -5.99 9.12 -3.98
CA VAL A 11 -6.75 10.28 -3.53
C VAL A 11 -6.07 11.56 -4.00
N LEU A 12 -4.76 11.69 -3.81
CA LEU A 12 -3.97 12.83 -4.28
C LEU A 12 -4.02 13.02 -5.80
N LYS A 13 -3.97 11.92 -6.57
CA LYS A 13 -4.13 11.93 -8.03
C LYS A 13 -5.46 12.51 -8.51
N ARG A 14 -6.52 12.49 -7.69
CA ARG A 14 -7.78 13.14 -8.06
C ARG A 14 -7.70 14.67 -8.04
N PHE A 15 -6.79 15.22 -7.24
CA PHE A 15 -6.60 16.66 -7.06
C PHE A 15 -5.55 17.23 -8.04
N ILE A 16 -4.59 16.41 -8.46
CA ILE A 16 -3.48 16.78 -9.34
C ILE A 16 -3.86 16.49 -10.80
N LEU A 17 -3.63 17.45 -11.71
CA LEU A 17 -3.94 17.30 -13.14
C LEU A 17 -2.82 16.58 -13.91
N ASN A 18 -1.57 16.69 -13.44
CA ASN A 18 -0.38 16.11 -14.06
C ASN A 18 0.20 15.00 -13.17
N ASP A 19 -0.17 13.76 -13.45
CA ASP A 19 0.21 12.57 -12.67
C ASP A 19 1.61 12.01 -13.00
N GLU A 20 2.30 12.57 -14.01
CA GLU A 20 3.45 11.93 -14.67
C GLU A 20 4.69 11.71 -13.78
N ASN A 21 4.72 12.20 -12.54
CA ASN A 21 5.89 12.05 -11.66
C ASN A 21 5.57 11.73 -10.19
N LEU A 22 4.30 11.41 -9.85
CA LEU A 22 3.94 11.08 -8.47
C LEU A 22 4.10 9.57 -8.22
N GLU A 23 5.27 9.18 -7.73
CA GLU A 23 5.59 7.78 -7.42
C GLU A 23 6.27 7.62 -6.06
N ILE A 24 5.91 6.53 -5.36
CA ILE A 24 6.57 6.08 -4.14
C ILE A 24 7.19 4.72 -4.44
N LYS A 25 8.52 4.62 -4.40
CA LYS A 25 9.25 3.37 -4.61
C LYS A 25 9.89 2.94 -3.31
N ILE A 26 9.48 1.77 -2.81
CA ILE A 26 10.07 1.18 -1.60
C ILE A 26 11.30 0.38 -2.04
N LYS A 27 12.50 0.85 -1.67
CA LYS A 27 13.76 0.13 -1.93
C LYS A 27 14.05 -0.91 -0.86
N GLY A 28 13.70 -0.64 0.38
CA GLY A 28 13.89 -1.57 1.50
C GLY A 28 12.92 -1.29 2.62
N ARG A 29 12.53 -2.32 3.36
CA ARG A 29 11.65 -2.19 4.53
C ARG A 29 12.46 -2.41 5.80
N GLY A 30 12.39 -1.46 6.72
CA GLY A 30 12.98 -1.58 8.05
C GLY A 30 11.89 -1.67 9.10
N LEU A 31 12.13 -2.48 10.13
CA LEU A 31 11.28 -2.56 11.32
C LEU A 31 12.08 -2.11 12.55
N PRO A 32 11.42 -1.59 13.60
CA PRO A 32 12.08 -1.39 14.89
C PRO A 32 12.63 -2.74 15.42
N PRO A 33 13.79 -2.75 16.12
CA PRO A 33 14.51 -1.60 16.67
C PRO A 33 15.60 -0.98 15.78
N GLU A 34 16.24 -1.74 14.87
CA GLU A 34 17.40 -1.27 14.09
C GLU A 34 17.03 -0.50 12.81
N GLY A 35 15.81 -0.65 12.30
CA GLY A 35 15.30 0.15 11.18
C GLY A 35 15.98 -0.17 9.84
N GLY A 36 16.42 0.87 9.11
CA GLY A 36 17.09 0.71 7.81
C GLY A 36 16.16 0.55 6.60
N GLY A 37 14.92 1.04 6.68
CA GLY A 37 14.03 1.12 5.52
C GLY A 37 14.39 2.30 4.61
N GLU A 38 14.30 2.08 3.29
CA GLU A 38 14.56 3.11 2.29
C GLU A 38 13.35 3.27 1.36
N VAL A 39 12.91 4.51 1.19
CA VAL A 39 11.80 4.87 0.30
C VAL A 39 12.22 6.06 -0.55
N VAL A 40 12.04 5.94 -1.86
CA VAL A 40 12.22 7.03 -2.82
C VAL A 40 10.86 7.60 -3.17
N PHE A 41 10.65 8.85 -2.79
CA PHE A 41 9.46 9.62 -3.12
C PHE A 41 9.78 10.60 -4.26
N ARG A 42 8.96 10.60 -5.30
CA ARG A 42 8.99 11.61 -6.36
C ARG A 42 7.61 12.24 -6.46
N CYS A 43 7.59 13.56 -6.59
CA CYS A 43 6.37 14.34 -6.70
C CYS A 43 6.61 15.52 -7.64
N PRO A 44 5.73 15.75 -8.63
CA PRO A 44 5.79 16.95 -9.46
C PRO A 44 5.40 18.17 -8.63
N ILE A 45 5.93 19.33 -9.03
CA ILE A 45 5.44 20.62 -8.54
C ILE A 45 4.22 20.97 -9.38
N VAL A 46 3.09 21.25 -8.73
CA VAL A 46 1.81 21.52 -9.38
C VAL A 46 1.33 22.90 -8.95
N ASN A 47 1.08 23.76 -9.93
CA ASN A 47 0.66 25.14 -9.68
C ASN A 47 -0.86 25.29 -9.49
N THR A 48 -1.64 24.33 -9.99
CA THR A 48 -3.11 24.35 -9.95
C THR A 48 -3.67 23.02 -9.47
N ILE A 49 -4.62 23.08 -8.55
CA ILE A 49 -5.27 21.91 -7.96
C ILE A 49 -6.74 21.92 -8.37
N ARG A 50 -7.27 20.78 -8.79
CA ARG A 50 -8.69 20.64 -9.11
C ARG A 50 -9.49 20.31 -7.84
N PRO A 51 -10.54 21.06 -7.49
CA PRO A 51 -11.42 20.69 -6.40
C PRO A 51 -12.22 19.43 -6.76
N VAL A 52 -12.22 18.45 -5.86
CA VAL A 52 -12.96 17.18 -6.00
C VAL A 52 -14.10 17.17 -5.01
N LYS A 53 -15.33 17.00 -5.49
CA LYS A 53 -16.51 16.79 -4.63
C LYS A 53 -16.73 15.28 -4.48
N CYS A 54 -16.57 14.78 -3.26
CA CYS A 54 -16.81 13.38 -2.92
C CYS A 54 -17.84 13.33 -1.80
N LEU A 55 -19.11 13.58 -2.14
CA LEU A 55 -20.21 13.63 -1.17
C LEU A 55 -20.71 12.22 -0.80
N ASP A 56 -20.84 11.34 -1.81
CA ASP A 56 -21.34 9.98 -1.61
C ASP A 56 -20.30 8.94 -2.06
N PRO A 57 -19.80 8.08 -1.14
CA PRO A 57 -18.79 7.07 -1.46
C PRO A 57 -19.36 5.83 -2.19
N GLY A 58 -20.68 5.71 -2.29
CA GLY A 58 -21.35 4.62 -3.04
C GLY A 58 -21.07 3.22 -2.46
N LYS A 59 -21.04 2.21 -3.35
CA LYS A 59 -20.89 0.79 -3.00
C LYS A 59 -19.43 0.32 -3.16
N ILE A 60 -18.96 -0.46 -2.20
CA ILE A 60 -17.63 -1.09 -2.26
C ILE A 60 -17.66 -2.23 -3.29
N LYS A 61 -16.86 -2.09 -4.37
CA LYS A 61 -16.77 -3.10 -5.43
C LYS A 61 -15.84 -4.26 -5.08
N ARG A 62 -14.70 -3.97 -4.44
CA ARG A 62 -13.62 -4.94 -4.21
C ARG A 62 -12.69 -4.50 -3.08
N ILE A 63 -12.01 -5.45 -2.46
CA ILE A 63 -10.97 -5.19 -1.45
C ILE A 63 -9.62 -5.65 -1.99
N ARG A 64 -8.61 -4.78 -1.88
CA ARG A 64 -7.21 -5.09 -2.19
C ARG A 64 -6.36 -4.81 -0.96
N GLY A 65 -5.56 -5.79 -0.55
CA GLY A 65 -4.66 -5.68 0.61
C GLY A 65 -3.24 -6.02 0.24
N TYR A 66 -2.29 -5.61 1.08
CA TYR A 66 -0.89 -6.01 1.00
C TYR A 66 -0.46 -6.53 2.37
N ALA A 67 0.08 -7.75 2.40
CA ALA A 67 0.63 -8.39 3.57
C ALA A 67 2.12 -8.63 3.32
N TYR A 68 2.98 -7.96 4.09
CA TYR A 68 4.42 -8.12 3.95
C TYR A 68 5.01 -8.86 5.14
N SER A 69 6.15 -9.51 4.90
CA SER A 69 6.94 -10.20 5.91
C SER A 69 8.42 -9.92 5.67
N VAL A 70 9.15 -9.63 6.75
CA VAL A 70 10.55 -9.19 6.72
C VAL A 70 11.32 -10.02 7.72
N ARG A 71 12.39 -10.71 7.28
CA ARG A 71 13.25 -11.58 8.12
C ARG A 71 12.56 -12.72 8.88
N VAL A 72 11.28 -12.94 8.66
CA VAL A 72 10.50 -14.06 9.19
C VAL A 72 10.17 -15.05 8.07
N SER A 73 9.66 -16.22 8.41
CA SER A 73 9.19 -17.18 7.40
C SER A 73 8.06 -16.57 6.54
N PRO A 74 8.02 -16.80 5.22
CA PRO A 74 6.88 -16.45 4.36
C PRO A 74 5.56 -17.07 4.82
N ALA A 75 5.61 -18.13 5.62
CA ALA A 75 4.41 -18.69 6.24
C ALA A 75 3.65 -17.66 7.09
N MET A 76 4.33 -16.65 7.65
CA MET A 76 3.68 -15.59 8.41
C MET A 76 2.72 -14.77 7.56
N SER A 77 3.16 -14.32 6.38
CA SER A 77 2.30 -13.54 5.48
C SER A 77 1.15 -14.38 4.94
N SER A 78 1.36 -15.66 4.64
CA SER A 78 0.27 -16.57 4.26
C SER A 78 -0.79 -16.68 5.36
N ARG A 79 -0.39 -16.91 6.62
CA ARG A 79 -1.33 -16.99 7.74
C ARG A 79 -2.13 -15.70 7.95
N MET A 80 -1.51 -14.55 7.72
CA MET A 80 -2.20 -13.26 7.76
C MET A 80 -3.26 -13.14 6.66
N VAL A 81 -2.94 -13.59 5.44
CA VAL A 81 -3.88 -13.61 4.32
C VAL A 81 -5.07 -14.52 4.61
N ASP A 82 -4.83 -15.73 5.13
CA ASP A 82 -5.89 -16.70 5.40
C ASP A 82 -6.85 -16.18 6.48
N SER A 83 -6.30 -15.62 7.56
CA SER A 83 -7.09 -15.02 8.64
C SER A 83 -7.92 -13.83 8.15
N ALA A 84 -7.32 -12.95 7.33
CA ALA A 84 -8.01 -11.78 6.78
C ALA A 84 -9.12 -12.20 5.79
N LYS A 85 -8.84 -13.15 4.89
CA LYS A 85 -9.83 -13.67 3.95
C LYS A 85 -10.99 -14.35 4.67
N GLY A 86 -10.72 -15.10 5.74
CA GLY A 86 -11.77 -15.78 6.53
C GLY A 86 -12.82 -14.82 7.11
N LEU A 87 -12.45 -13.56 7.39
CA LEU A 87 -13.39 -12.53 7.82
C LEU A 87 -13.99 -11.76 6.64
N LEU A 88 -13.17 -11.33 5.69
CA LEU A 88 -13.59 -10.42 4.61
C LEU A 88 -14.47 -11.11 3.56
N LEU A 89 -14.27 -12.40 3.30
CA LEU A 89 -15.10 -13.17 2.36
C LEU A 89 -16.55 -13.32 2.81
N LYS A 90 -16.85 -13.10 4.09
CA LYS A 90 -18.23 -13.06 4.61
C LYS A 90 -19.02 -11.84 4.11
N PHE A 91 -18.31 -10.77 3.73
CA PHE A 91 -18.92 -9.51 3.29
C PHE A 91 -18.84 -9.31 1.79
N LEU A 92 -17.74 -9.74 1.16
CA LEU A 92 -17.50 -9.49 -0.26
C LEU A 92 -16.72 -10.66 -0.91
N PRO A 93 -17.11 -11.14 -2.10
CA PRO A 93 -16.40 -12.22 -2.78
C PRO A 93 -15.07 -11.77 -3.44
N ASP A 94 -14.96 -10.51 -3.87
CA ASP A 94 -13.75 -9.97 -4.53
C ASP A 94 -12.75 -9.38 -3.52
N VAL A 95 -12.04 -10.27 -2.82
CA VAL A 95 -10.98 -9.93 -1.87
C VAL A 95 -9.66 -10.54 -2.32
N TYR A 96 -8.68 -9.69 -2.62
CA TYR A 96 -7.34 -10.13 -3.01
C TYR A 96 -6.28 -9.43 -2.17
N ILE A 97 -5.40 -10.21 -1.55
CA ILE A 97 -4.32 -9.70 -0.70
C ILE A 97 -3.00 -10.16 -1.31
N TYR A 98 -2.16 -9.20 -1.69
CA TYR A 98 -0.81 -9.44 -2.19
C TYR A 98 0.11 -9.81 -1.03
N THR A 99 1.05 -10.73 -1.27
CA THR A 99 2.05 -11.12 -0.26
C THR A 99 3.44 -10.74 -0.74
N ASP A 100 4.13 -9.92 0.04
CA ASP A 100 5.53 -9.59 -0.21
C ASP A 100 6.42 -10.19 0.87
N HIS A 101 7.56 -10.76 0.44
CA HIS A 101 8.56 -11.31 1.34
C HIS A 101 9.91 -10.66 1.06
N TYR A 102 10.51 -10.05 2.08
CA TYR A 102 11.81 -9.38 1.96
C TYR A 102 12.88 -10.12 2.77
N LYS A 103 13.99 -10.47 2.11
CA LYS A 103 15.18 -11.13 2.68
C LYS A 103 16.43 -10.29 2.48
N GLY A 104 17.42 -10.49 3.34
CA GLY A 104 18.78 -9.96 3.17
C GLY A 104 18.83 -8.43 3.23
N LYS A 105 19.57 -7.80 2.32
CA LYS A 105 19.81 -6.35 2.33
C LYS A 105 18.55 -5.49 2.15
N LEU A 106 17.47 -6.05 1.59
CA LEU A 106 16.18 -5.36 1.39
C LEU A 106 15.30 -5.34 2.65
N SER A 107 15.76 -6.01 3.72
CA SER A 107 14.98 -6.28 4.94
C SER A 107 15.38 -5.39 6.13
N GLY A 108 15.96 -4.22 5.86
CA GLY A 108 16.47 -3.31 6.90
C GLY A 108 17.68 -3.89 7.61
N LYS A 109 18.13 -3.22 8.68
CA LYS A 109 19.11 -3.77 9.63
C LYS A 109 18.43 -4.41 10.82
#